data_AF-I1S3L3-F1
#
_entry.id   AF-I1S3L3-F1
#
_cell.length_a   1.000
_cell.length_b   1.000
_cell.length_c   1.000
_cell.angle_alpha   90.00
_cell.angle_beta   90.00
_cell.angle_gamma   90.00
#
_symmetry.space_group_name_H-M   'P 1'
#
loop_
_entity.id
_entity.type
_entity.pdbx_description
1 polymer ?
#
loop_
_entity_poly.entity_id
_entity_poly.type
_entity_poly.pdbx_seq_one_letter_code
_entity_poly.pdbx_strand_id
1 'polypeptide(L)'
;MSSDYEEPKLHPGPHLELFNPVPEPLPEPDRNFHKFSSLPPELRIMIWRESLACSRLITIVKIPQYLELNPALFVNQESRDIALSYYRIRIPCISPRDKIYEGDVNGIFYFNPDYDTVVVFGNDRLGSWANEFVKFAQEVQAADTKQLGLRNVAFHAVPRRLQNIAALEKLSQNNGLRQVMSGLCSVTFVLAVYRQGEWSSSPASRSRYRRSIPANGMRYTCFQRVPQDPRPIQQDLRHDFAQIRETGSDFEQLLDIRPSASTWIHLRRTWKLQSPCEHKFSLTSRMRFSYDRSSILWILKSDNRVWQNSLISIKRAGLIPKGEETFEELKTAPQTAIGFWIFPVDALGLTPPEGAPGYTGEESAVLDLTAYHPELGLCDID
;
A
#
# COMPACT_ATOMS: atom_id res chain seq x y z
N MET A 1 8.30 28.83 35.74
CA MET A 1 8.50 27.72 36.70
C MET A 1 8.93 26.52 35.89
N SER A 2 10.11 25.98 36.20
CA SER A 2 10.66 24.75 35.63
C SER A 2 9.69 23.60 35.92
N SER A 3 9.25 22.88 34.90
CA SER A 3 8.63 21.57 35.09
C SER A 3 9.59 20.52 34.55
N ASP A 4 10.30 19.87 35.46
CA ASP A 4 11.02 18.63 35.21
C ASP A 4 10.01 17.59 34.73
N TYR A 5 9.89 17.45 33.40
CA TYR A 5 9.17 16.36 32.75
C TYR A 5 10.22 15.37 32.27
N GLU A 6 10.43 14.31 33.03
CA GLU A 6 11.10 13.12 32.52
C GLU A 6 10.20 12.45 31.48
N GLU A 7 10.72 12.26 30.26
CA GLU A 7 10.07 11.45 29.23
C GLU A 7 9.88 10.01 29.75
N PRO A 8 8.64 9.48 29.77
CA PRO A 8 8.45 8.08 30.09
C PRO A 8 9.07 7.23 28.97
N LYS A 9 10.09 6.43 29.31
CA LYS A 9 10.67 5.43 28.41
C LYS A 9 9.60 4.39 28.06
N LEU A 10 8.99 4.54 26.90
CA LEU A 10 8.09 3.55 26.32
C LEU A 10 8.93 2.42 25.71
N HIS A 11 8.96 1.28 26.38
CA HIS A 11 9.48 0.04 25.82
C HIS A 11 8.44 -0.55 24.86
N PRO A 12 8.80 -0.89 23.62
CA PRO A 12 7.93 -1.69 22.76
C PRO A 12 7.59 -3.00 23.45
N GLY A 13 6.42 -3.58 23.14
CA GLY A 13 6.17 -4.96 23.54
C GLY A 13 7.25 -5.87 22.93
N PRO A 14 7.77 -6.87 23.67
CA PRO A 14 8.95 -7.66 23.27
C PRO A 14 8.79 -8.42 21.94
N HIS A 15 7.56 -8.55 21.43
CA HIS A 15 7.27 -9.22 20.16
C HIS A 15 7.39 -8.31 18.92
N LEU A 16 7.54 -6.98 19.09
CA LEU A 16 7.67 -6.01 17.99
C LEU A 16 9.06 -5.37 17.91
N GLU A 17 9.92 -5.51 18.92
CA GLU A 17 11.34 -5.09 18.84
C GLU A 17 12.08 -5.79 17.69
N LEU A 18 11.63 -6.99 17.30
CA LEU A 18 12.11 -7.74 16.13
C LEU A 18 11.68 -7.13 14.79
N PHE A 19 10.54 -6.46 14.73
CA PHE A 19 9.93 -5.97 13.48
C PHE A 19 10.06 -4.45 13.29
N ASN A 20 10.27 -3.69 14.37
CA ASN A 20 10.51 -2.25 14.37
C ASN A 20 11.41 -1.90 15.59
N PRO A 21 12.74 -2.08 15.51
CA PRO A 21 13.60 -1.77 16.63
C PRO A 21 13.53 -0.27 16.96
N VAL A 22 13.38 0.06 18.25
CA VAL A 22 13.58 1.44 18.72
C VAL A 22 15.03 1.81 18.39
N PRO A 23 15.29 2.96 17.74
CA PRO A 23 16.65 3.37 17.50
C PRO A 23 17.29 3.65 18.86
N GLU A 24 18.11 2.74 19.37
CA GLU A 24 19.14 3.12 20.32
C GLU A 24 19.99 4.22 19.66
N PRO A 25 20.59 5.14 20.45
CA PRO A 25 21.60 6.04 19.91
C PRO A 25 22.70 5.16 19.34
N LEU A 26 22.68 4.95 18.02
CA LEU A 26 23.67 4.12 17.36
C LEU A 26 25.03 4.73 17.70
N PRO A 27 26.00 3.95 18.21
CA PRO A 27 27.39 4.38 18.13
C PRO A 27 27.65 4.79 16.67
N GLU A 28 28.44 5.85 16.45
CA GLU A 28 28.70 6.34 15.10
C GLU A 28 28.89 5.15 14.16
N PRO A 29 28.14 5.08 13.05
CA PRO A 29 28.17 3.90 12.22
C PRO A 29 29.63 3.71 11.82
N ASP A 30 30.24 2.62 12.27
CA ASP A 30 31.46 2.15 11.67
C ASP A 30 31.04 1.79 10.24
N ARG A 31 31.14 2.76 9.31
CA ARG A 31 30.63 2.73 7.93
C ARG A 31 31.37 1.72 7.05
N ASN A 32 31.99 0.77 7.71
CA ASN A 32 33.08 -0.03 7.28
C ASN A 32 32.65 -1.47 7.51
N PHE A 33 31.75 -1.91 6.62
CA PHE A 33 31.31 -3.30 6.51
C PHE A 33 32.44 -4.16 5.90
N HIS A 34 33.66 -4.03 6.42
CA HIS A 34 34.91 -4.59 5.86
C HIS A 34 34.89 -6.12 5.80
N LYS A 35 34.08 -6.77 6.62
CA LYS A 35 33.97 -8.23 6.69
C LYS A 35 33.17 -8.82 5.53
N PHE A 36 32.33 -8.05 4.84
CA PHE A 36 31.54 -8.60 3.74
C PHE A 36 32.43 -9.09 2.61
N SER A 37 33.43 -8.31 2.22
CA SER A 37 34.40 -8.72 1.19
C SER A 37 35.23 -9.94 1.60
N SER A 38 35.31 -10.25 2.90
CA SER A 38 36.03 -11.43 3.41
C SER A 38 35.19 -12.71 3.40
N LEU A 39 33.87 -12.60 3.19
CA LEU A 39 33.00 -13.78 3.04
C LEU A 39 33.35 -14.51 1.73
N PRO A 40 33.20 -15.84 1.67
CA PRO A 40 33.22 -16.59 0.41
C PRO A 40 32.27 -15.99 -0.64
N PRO A 41 32.66 -15.99 -1.94
CA PRO A 41 31.83 -15.43 -3.01
C PRO A 41 30.39 -15.96 -3.03
N GLU A 42 30.20 -17.23 -2.72
CA GLU A 42 28.90 -17.90 -2.70
C GLU A 42 27.97 -17.26 -1.65
N LEU A 43 28.49 -16.95 -0.47
CA LEU A 43 27.72 -16.31 0.60
C LEU A 43 27.39 -14.85 0.26
N ARG A 44 28.32 -14.11 -0.36
CA ARG A 44 28.04 -12.73 -0.80
C ARG A 44 26.94 -12.71 -1.86
N ILE A 45 26.98 -13.63 -2.82
CA ILE A 45 25.93 -13.78 -3.85
C ILE A 45 24.58 -14.11 -3.21
N MET A 46 24.55 -15.00 -2.23
CA MET A 46 23.32 -15.32 -1.49
C MET A 46 22.76 -14.10 -0.78
N ILE A 47 23.61 -13.32 -0.09
CA ILE A 47 23.19 -12.10 0.61
C ILE A 47 22.62 -11.07 -0.37
N TRP A 48 23.29 -10.85 -1.51
CA TRP A 48 22.78 -9.93 -2.53
C TRP A 48 21.44 -10.38 -3.12
N ARG A 49 21.30 -11.67 -3.43
CA ARG A 49 20.02 -12.22 -3.91
C ARG A 49 18.91 -12.01 -2.89
N GLU A 50 19.22 -12.21 -1.61
CA GLU A 50 18.22 -12.07 -0.57
C GLU A 50 17.85 -10.62 -0.27
N SER A 51 18.80 -9.68 -0.40
CA SER A 51 18.51 -8.25 -0.35
C SER A 51 17.61 -7.74 -1.49
N LEU A 52 17.46 -8.54 -2.55
CA LEU A 52 16.60 -8.24 -3.70
C LEU A 52 15.24 -8.92 -3.61
N ALA A 53 15.11 -9.99 -2.80
CA ALA A 53 13.94 -10.85 -2.68
C ALA A 53 12.79 -10.19 -1.88
N CYS A 54 12.59 -8.88 -2.03
CA CYS A 54 11.47 -8.16 -1.47
C CYS A 54 10.36 -7.98 -2.53
N SER A 55 9.10 -7.93 -2.08
CA SER A 55 8.00 -7.49 -2.94
C SER A 55 7.99 -5.97 -3.01
N ARG A 56 7.71 -5.40 -4.20
CA ARG A 56 7.72 -3.94 -4.38
C ARG A 56 6.40 -3.42 -4.93
N LEU A 57 5.96 -2.26 -4.47
CA LEU A 57 4.84 -1.51 -5.05
C LEU A 57 5.40 -0.37 -5.90
N ILE A 58 5.27 -0.46 -7.21
CA ILE A 58 5.80 0.55 -8.12
C ILE A 58 4.67 1.42 -8.66
N THR A 59 4.64 2.67 -8.20
CA THR A 59 3.58 3.62 -8.51
C THR A 59 3.82 4.28 -9.88
N ILE A 60 2.87 4.13 -10.81
CA ILE A 60 2.89 4.79 -12.12
C ILE A 60 1.79 5.85 -12.17
N VAL A 61 2.16 7.12 -11.96
CA VAL A 61 1.22 8.27 -12.01
C VAL A 61 1.15 8.87 -13.41
N LYS A 62 2.29 8.95 -14.09
CA LYS A 62 2.58 9.18 -15.51
C LYS A 62 4.01 8.67 -15.68
N ILE A 63 4.30 7.84 -16.70
CA ILE A 63 5.59 7.15 -16.87
C ILE A 63 6.79 8.12 -16.67
N PRO A 64 7.70 7.89 -15.71
CA PRO A 64 7.47 7.42 -14.34
C PRO A 64 8.02 8.38 -13.28
N GLN A 65 7.21 8.72 -12.28
CA GLN A 65 7.67 9.38 -11.05
C GLN A 65 8.32 8.39 -10.10
N TYR A 66 9.49 8.77 -9.59
CA TYR A 66 10.23 8.20 -8.46
C TYR A 66 10.31 6.66 -8.43
N LEU A 67 11.33 6.15 -9.11
CA LEU A 67 11.83 4.81 -8.82
C LEU A 67 12.86 4.95 -7.73
N GLU A 68 12.46 4.73 -6.48
CA GLU A 68 13.45 4.41 -5.46
C GLU A 68 14.11 3.08 -5.89
N LEU A 69 15.34 3.20 -6.38
CA LEU A 69 16.10 2.08 -6.91
C LEU A 69 16.70 1.28 -5.77
N ASN A 70 16.71 -0.05 -5.89
CA ASN A 70 17.32 -0.88 -4.87
C ASN A 70 18.83 -0.54 -4.76
N PRO A 71 19.35 -0.27 -3.55
CA PRO A 71 20.74 0.12 -3.33
C PRO A 71 21.77 -0.84 -3.96
N ALA A 72 21.43 -2.12 -4.13
CA ALA A 72 22.29 -3.13 -4.75
C ALA A 72 22.76 -2.75 -6.17
N LEU A 73 22.03 -1.89 -6.89
CA LEU A 73 22.44 -1.35 -8.19
C LEU A 73 23.68 -0.42 -8.10
N PHE A 74 24.00 0.08 -6.91
CA PHE A 74 24.99 1.15 -6.71
C PHE A 74 26.15 0.79 -5.79
N VAL A 75 26.06 -0.29 -4.99
CA VAL A 75 27.09 -0.63 -4.00
C VAL A 75 28.43 -0.98 -4.66
N ASN A 76 28.49 -2.03 -5.47
CA ASN A 76 29.70 -2.44 -6.19
C ASN A 76 29.36 -3.20 -7.48
N GLN A 77 30.37 -3.70 -8.20
CA GLN A 77 30.16 -4.41 -9.46
C GLN A 77 29.43 -5.76 -9.25
N GLU A 78 29.81 -6.52 -8.23
CA GLU A 78 29.19 -7.82 -7.90
C GLU A 78 27.71 -7.66 -7.56
N SER A 79 27.35 -6.70 -6.70
CA SER A 79 25.96 -6.41 -6.33
C SER A 79 25.15 -5.94 -7.53
N ARG A 80 25.75 -5.10 -8.39
CA ARG A 80 25.12 -4.58 -9.60
C ARG A 80 24.81 -5.69 -10.59
N ASP A 81 25.74 -6.60 -10.84
CA ASP A 81 25.53 -7.71 -11.77
C ASP A 81 24.39 -8.62 -11.31
N ILE A 82 24.31 -8.88 -10.00
CA ILE A 82 23.23 -9.65 -9.39
C ILE A 82 21.90 -8.88 -9.52
N ALA A 83 21.86 -7.59 -9.18
CA ALA A 83 20.66 -6.76 -9.30
C ALA A 83 20.16 -6.66 -10.76
N LEU A 84 21.06 -6.52 -11.72
CA LEU A 84 20.71 -6.49 -13.15
C LEU A 84 20.19 -7.84 -13.65
N SER A 85 20.66 -8.96 -13.09
CA SER A 85 20.11 -10.29 -13.39
C SER A 85 18.71 -10.49 -12.79
N TYR A 86 18.46 -9.89 -11.62
CA TYR A 86 17.18 -9.94 -10.92
C TYR A 86 16.13 -9.07 -11.62
N TYR A 87 16.45 -7.81 -11.90
CA TYR A 87 15.61 -6.87 -12.65
C TYR A 87 15.74 -7.10 -14.15
N ARG A 88 15.21 -8.23 -14.61
CA ARG A 88 15.35 -8.67 -16.00
C ARG A 88 14.76 -7.69 -17.02
N ILE A 89 13.74 -6.92 -16.64
CA ILE A 89 13.10 -5.91 -17.48
C ILE A 89 13.70 -4.54 -17.17
N ARG A 90 14.15 -3.86 -18.22
CA ARG A 90 14.82 -2.56 -18.17
C ARG A 90 14.26 -1.68 -19.29
N ILE A 91 13.46 -0.68 -18.94
CA ILE A 91 12.78 0.19 -19.92
C ILE A 91 13.26 1.63 -19.71
N PRO A 92 13.80 2.31 -20.74
CA PRO A 92 14.12 3.73 -20.65
C PRO A 92 12.88 4.54 -20.31
N CYS A 93 13.02 5.47 -19.37
CA CYS A 93 11.86 6.18 -18.85
C CYS A 93 12.21 7.59 -18.37
N ILE A 94 11.23 8.50 -18.35
CA ILE A 94 11.45 9.91 -17.99
C ILE A 94 11.03 10.15 -16.55
N SER A 95 11.98 10.29 -15.63
CA SER A 95 11.68 10.62 -14.23
C SER A 95 11.37 12.10 -14.07
N PRO A 96 10.14 12.49 -13.69
CA PRO A 96 9.88 13.84 -13.20
C PRO A 96 10.56 13.96 -11.84
N ARG A 97 11.47 14.93 -11.69
CA ARG A 97 11.89 15.34 -10.35
C ARG A 97 10.73 16.07 -9.69
N ASP A 98 10.62 15.92 -8.37
CA ASP A 98 9.77 16.76 -7.54
C ASP A 98 10.16 18.21 -7.81
N LYS A 99 9.12 18.98 -8.10
CA LYS A 99 9.05 20.42 -8.37
C LYS A 99 8.92 20.74 -9.85
N ILE A 100 7.88 21.54 -10.06
CA ILE A 100 7.30 22.10 -11.29
C ILE A 100 8.30 22.93 -12.14
N TYR A 101 9.61 22.84 -11.87
CA TYR A 101 10.62 23.77 -12.39
C TYR A 101 11.95 23.17 -12.85
N GLU A 102 12.18 21.86 -12.77
CA GLU A 102 13.40 21.24 -13.35
C GLU A 102 13.02 20.09 -14.29
N GLY A 103 13.60 20.14 -15.49
CA GLY A 103 13.20 19.31 -16.64
C GLY A 103 13.33 17.80 -16.45
N ASP A 104 12.76 17.10 -17.43
CA ASP A 104 12.73 15.65 -17.57
C ASP A 104 14.12 15.01 -17.48
N VAL A 105 14.33 14.08 -16.54
CA VAL A 105 15.57 13.31 -16.41
C VAL A 105 15.39 11.92 -17.01
N ASN A 106 16.26 11.54 -17.93
CA ASN A 106 16.30 10.17 -18.45
C ASN A 106 16.74 9.19 -17.35
N GLY A 107 15.94 8.15 -17.11
CA GLY A 107 16.20 7.07 -16.17
C GLY A 107 15.90 5.70 -16.79
N ILE A 108 16.06 4.65 -15.99
CA ILE A 108 15.73 3.26 -16.36
C ILE A 108 14.75 2.71 -15.34
N PHE A 109 13.64 2.18 -15.86
CA PHE A 109 12.66 1.40 -15.11
C PHE A 109 13.16 -0.04 -14.96
N TYR A 110 13.59 -0.39 -13.76
CA TYR A 110 14.01 -1.74 -13.37
C TYR A 110 12.82 -2.51 -12.78
N PHE A 111 12.49 -3.63 -13.41
CA PHE A 111 11.29 -4.39 -13.07
C PHE A 111 11.52 -5.90 -13.11
N ASN A 112 10.97 -6.57 -12.11
CA ASN A 112 10.92 -8.02 -11.99
C ASN A 112 9.44 -8.45 -11.87
N PRO A 113 8.82 -8.95 -12.96
CA PRO A 113 7.42 -9.37 -12.96
C PRO A 113 7.02 -10.39 -11.90
N ASP A 114 7.97 -11.12 -11.33
CA ASP A 114 7.65 -12.16 -10.35
C ASP A 114 7.42 -11.60 -8.94
N TYR A 115 7.98 -10.42 -8.62
CA TYR A 115 7.95 -9.82 -7.28
C TYR A 115 7.38 -8.41 -7.25
N ASP A 116 7.50 -7.67 -8.35
CA ASP A 116 7.05 -6.29 -8.43
C ASP A 116 5.58 -6.22 -8.82
N THR A 117 4.83 -5.38 -8.11
CA THR A 117 3.44 -5.05 -8.40
C THR A 117 3.35 -3.61 -8.87
N VAL A 118 2.77 -3.42 -10.06
CA VAL A 118 2.57 -2.09 -10.63
C VAL A 118 1.30 -1.47 -10.05
N VAL A 119 1.44 -0.39 -9.28
CA VAL A 119 0.31 0.38 -8.77
C VAL A 119 -0.09 1.42 -9.80
N VAL A 120 -1.31 1.29 -10.29
CA VAL A 120 -1.81 2.13 -11.37
C VAL A 120 -2.66 3.26 -10.83
N PHE A 121 -2.23 4.49 -11.12
CA PHE A 121 -2.86 5.73 -10.69
C PHE A 121 -3.46 6.49 -11.89
N GLY A 122 -4.51 5.96 -12.51
CA GLY A 122 -5.14 6.63 -13.66
C GLY A 122 -6.03 7.82 -13.29
N ASN A 123 -5.93 8.92 -14.01
CA ASN A 123 -6.93 10.00 -14.00
C ASN A 123 -7.55 10.09 -15.40
N ASP A 124 -8.73 9.50 -15.58
CA ASP A 124 -9.35 9.32 -16.89
C ASP A 124 -10.08 10.56 -17.44
N ARG A 125 -9.69 11.78 -17.04
CA ARG A 125 -10.33 13.01 -17.55
C ARG A 125 -10.32 13.12 -19.08
N LEU A 126 -9.50 12.35 -19.78
CA LEU A 126 -9.30 12.42 -21.24
C LEU A 126 -9.39 11.06 -21.96
N GLY A 127 -9.78 9.95 -21.31
CA GLY A 127 -9.87 8.65 -21.99
C GLY A 127 -8.52 8.02 -22.38
N SER A 128 -7.40 8.61 -21.98
CA SER A 128 -6.05 8.18 -22.43
C SER A 128 -5.43 7.10 -21.56
N TRP A 129 -5.83 7.00 -20.28
CA TRP A 129 -5.15 6.14 -19.33
C TRP A 129 -5.19 4.66 -19.71
N ALA A 130 -6.33 4.15 -20.16
CA ALA A 130 -6.48 2.75 -20.53
C ALA A 130 -5.55 2.37 -21.69
N ASN A 131 -5.41 3.26 -22.68
CA ASN A 131 -4.49 3.08 -23.79
C ASN A 131 -3.02 3.19 -23.36
N GLU A 132 -2.69 4.14 -22.48
CA GLU A 132 -1.35 4.28 -21.89
C GLU A 132 -0.96 3.03 -21.08
N PHE A 133 -1.89 2.46 -20.31
CA PHE A 133 -1.68 1.23 -19.58
C PHE A 133 -1.41 0.04 -20.51
N VAL A 134 -2.21 -0.11 -21.58
CA VAL A 134 -1.98 -1.17 -22.58
C VAL A 134 -0.62 -1.00 -23.25
N LYS A 135 -0.28 0.22 -23.66
CA LYS A 135 1.02 0.53 -24.27
C LYS A 135 2.18 0.18 -23.33
N PHE A 136 2.10 0.61 -22.07
CA PHE A 136 3.10 0.28 -21.07
C PHE A 136 3.24 -1.24 -20.88
N ALA A 137 2.13 -1.96 -20.76
CA ALA A 137 2.17 -3.41 -20.58
C ALA A 137 2.77 -4.15 -21.80
N GLN A 138 2.52 -3.64 -23.02
CA GLN A 138 3.17 -4.14 -24.24
C GLN A 138 4.67 -3.85 -24.27
N GLU A 139 5.11 -2.67 -23.82
CA GLU A 139 6.53 -2.33 -23.67
C GLU A 139 7.23 -3.25 -22.66
N VAL A 140 6.58 -3.52 -21.52
CA VAL A 140 7.05 -4.49 -20.53
C VAL A 140 7.17 -5.88 -21.14
N GLN A 141 6.17 -6.31 -21.91
CA GLN A 141 6.20 -7.62 -22.57
C GLN A 141 7.32 -7.72 -23.62
N ALA A 142 7.51 -6.68 -24.44
CA ALA A 142 8.56 -6.64 -25.45
C ALA A 142 9.97 -6.66 -24.82
N ALA A 143 10.14 -6.02 -23.67
CA ALA A 143 11.40 -6.00 -22.93
C ALA A 143 11.63 -7.27 -22.08
N ASP A 144 10.62 -8.12 -21.88
CA ASP A 144 10.76 -9.34 -21.10
C ASP A 144 11.33 -10.49 -21.92
N THR A 145 12.57 -10.87 -21.62
CA THR A 145 13.22 -12.03 -22.25
C THR A 145 12.48 -13.35 -21.98
N LYS A 146 11.71 -13.45 -20.90
CA LYS A 146 10.87 -14.62 -20.59
C LYS A 146 9.46 -14.55 -21.20
N GLN A 147 9.11 -13.44 -21.85
CA GLN A 147 7.80 -13.21 -22.47
C GLN A 147 6.61 -13.40 -21.51
N LEU A 148 6.82 -13.18 -20.20
CA LEU A 148 5.76 -13.22 -19.19
C LEU A 148 5.04 -11.87 -19.12
N GLY A 149 5.77 -10.77 -19.32
CA GLY A 149 5.22 -9.43 -19.33
C GLY A 149 4.74 -8.99 -17.94
N LEU A 150 3.66 -8.21 -17.90
CA LEU A 150 3.08 -7.71 -16.65
C LEU A 150 2.27 -8.82 -15.94
N ARG A 151 2.60 -9.12 -14.68
CA ARG A 151 1.93 -10.19 -13.91
C ARG A 151 1.13 -9.68 -12.70
N ASN A 152 1.61 -8.65 -12.02
CA ASN A 152 0.98 -8.16 -10.78
C ASN A 152 0.59 -6.68 -10.93
N VAL A 153 -0.68 -6.38 -10.70
CA VAL A 153 -1.22 -5.02 -10.82
C VAL A 153 -2.04 -4.66 -9.60
N ALA A 154 -1.91 -3.42 -9.13
CA ALA A 154 -2.75 -2.85 -8.11
C ALA A 154 -3.51 -1.62 -8.64
N PHE A 155 -4.82 -1.57 -8.42
CA PHE A 155 -5.66 -0.43 -8.78
C PHE A 155 -5.96 0.41 -7.55
N HIS A 156 -5.46 1.65 -7.52
CA HIS A 156 -5.72 2.54 -6.39
C HIS A 156 -7.10 3.21 -6.52
N ALA A 157 -7.99 2.96 -5.56
CA ALA A 157 -9.29 3.61 -5.48
C ALA A 157 -9.14 5.05 -4.97
N VAL A 158 -9.32 6.04 -5.84
CA VAL A 158 -9.38 7.47 -5.46
C VAL A 158 -10.67 8.07 -6.02
N PRO A 159 -11.39 8.97 -5.30
CA PRO A 159 -12.75 9.44 -5.63
C PRO A 159 -13.00 9.95 -7.05
N ARG A 160 -11.96 10.45 -7.74
CA ARG A 160 -12.06 10.95 -9.13
C ARG A 160 -11.50 9.98 -10.18
N ARG A 161 -11.15 8.75 -9.79
CA ARG A 161 -10.33 7.80 -10.57
C ARG A 161 -10.97 6.42 -10.74
N LEU A 162 -12.21 6.23 -10.27
CA LEU A 162 -12.92 4.94 -10.38
C LEU A 162 -13.49 4.63 -11.78
N GLN A 163 -13.38 5.56 -12.73
CA GLN A 163 -13.75 5.31 -14.12
C GLN A 163 -12.73 4.43 -14.85
N ASN A 164 -11.56 4.17 -14.25
CA ASN A 164 -10.44 3.50 -14.91
C ASN A 164 -10.77 2.07 -15.37
N ILE A 165 -11.38 1.23 -14.52
CA ILE A 165 -11.68 -0.17 -14.90
C ILE A 165 -12.82 -0.22 -15.92
N ALA A 166 -13.85 0.60 -15.76
CA ALA A 166 -14.91 0.73 -16.76
C ALA A 166 -14.36 1.23 -18.12
N ALA A 167 -13.31 2.06 -18.13
CA ALA A 167 -12.66 2.48 -19.37
C ALA A 167 -11.99 1.31 -20.12
N LEU A 168 -11.53 0.25 -19.42
CA LEU A 168 -11.00 -0.95 -20.06
C LEU A 168 -12.07 -1.72 -20.85
N GLU A 169 -13.34 -1.63 -20.44
CA GLU A 169 -14.46 -2.25 -21.15
C GLU A 169 -14.59 -1.73 -22.59
N LYS A 170 -14.37 -0.42 -22.77
CA LYS A 170 -14.39 0.24 -24.08
C LYS A 170 -13.29 -0.28 -25.02
N LEU A 171 -12.26 -0.90 -24.47
CA LEU A 171 -11.14 -1.50 -25.20
C LEU A 171 -11.31 -3.02 -25.37
N SER A 172 -12.52 -3.56 -25.23
CA SER A 172 -12.79 -5.01 -25.31
C SER A 172 -12.37 -5.70 -26.61
N GLN A 173 -12.22 -4.96 -27.70
CA GLN A 173 -11.72 -5.49 -28.99
C GLN A 173 -10.20 -5.38 -29.14
N ASN A 174 -9.49 -4.79 -28.17
CA ASN A 174 -8.04 -4.67 -28.21
C ASN A 174 -7.38 -6.00 -27.81
N ASN A 175 -6.81 -6.70 -28.79
CA ASN A 175 -6.11 -7.98 -28.59
C ASN A 175 -4.93 -7.86 -27.62
N GLY A 176 -4.22 -6.73 -27.62
CA GLY A 176 -3.12 -6.45 -26.71
C GLY A 176 -3.59 -6.38 -25.25
N LEU A 177 -4.70 -5.70 -24.99
CA LEU A 177 -5.28 -5.64 -23.65
C LEU A 177 -5.75 -7.02 -23.17
N ARG A 178 -6.39 -7.81 -24.04
CA ARG A 178 -6.78 -9.19 -23.71
C ARG A 178 -5.57 -10.06 -23.37
N GLN A 179 -4.47 -9.92 -24.12
CA GLN A 179 -3.23 -10.64 -23.86
C GLN A 179 -2.63 -10.24 -22.51
N VAL A 180 -2.54 -8.94 -22.23
CA VAL A 180 -2.06 -8.40 -20.94
C VAL A 180 -2.90 -8.94 -19.79
N MET A 181 -4.24 -8.84 -19.88
CA MET A 181 -5.13 -9.34 -18.83
C MET A 181 -5.06 -10.86 -18.65
N SER A 182 -4.75 -11.60 -19.73
CA SER A 182 -4.53 -13.05 -19.66
C SER A 182 -3.21 -13.39 -18.95
N GLY A 183 -2.18 -12.55 -19.06
CA GLY A 183 -0.89 -12.73 -18.40
C GLY A 183 -0.87 -12.39 -16.90
N LEU A 184 -1.86 -11.64 -16.41
CA LEU A 184 -1.95 -11.26 -15.00
C LEU A 184 -2.16 -12.46 -14.09
N CYS A 185 -1.36 -12.52 -13.02
CA CYS A 185 -1.43 -13.51 -11.95
C CYS A 185 -2.06 -12.97 -10.68
N SER A 186 -1.92 -11.66 -10.40
CA SER A 186 -2.50 -11.03 -9.22
C SER A 186 -3.04 -9.64 -9.54
N VAL A 187 -4.25 -9.37 -9.06
CA VAL A 187 -4.89 -8.05 -9.13
C VAL A 187 -5.32 -7.63 -7.73
N THR A 188 -4.84 -6.47 -7.30
CA THR A 188 -5.12 -5.92 -5.96
C THR A 188 -5.89 -4.61 -6.06
N PHE A 189 -7.05 -4.51 -5.40
CA PHE A 189 -7.77 -3.25 -5.27
C PHE A 189 -7.32 -2.53 -3.99
N VAL A 190 -6.73 -1.35 -4.10
CA VAL A 190 -6.23 -0.61 -2.93
C VAL A 190 -7.30 0.36 -2.43
N LEU A 191 -7.74 0.13 -1.19
CA LEU A 191 -8.61 1.01 -0.43
C LEU A 191 -7.78 1.77 0.62
N ALA A 192 -7.69 3.09 0.45
CA ALA A 192 -7.06 3.97 1.43
C ALA A 192 -8.15 4.62 2.30
N VAL A 193 -8.04 4.49 3.63
CA VAL A 193 -9.02 5.02 4.59
C VAL A 193 -8.40 5.99 5.59
N TYR A 194 -9.16 6.98 6.05
CA TYR A 194 -8.66 7.85 7.11
C TYR A 194 -8.53 7.10 8.44
N ARG A 195 -7.39 7.29 9.14
CA ARG A 195 -7.28 6.99 10.57
C ARG A 195 -7.85 8.20 11.31
N GLN A 196 -9.06 8.05 11.84
CA GLN A 196 -9.79 9.17 12.46
C GLN A 196 -9.04 9.71 13.69
N GLY A 197 -8.87 11.04 13.75
CA GLY A 197 -8.17 11.81 14.80
C GLY A 197 -6.91 12.52 14.30
N GLU A 198 -6.49 12.23 13.07
CA GLU A 198 -5.68 13.15 12.27
C GLU A 198 -6.54 14.34 11.79
N TRP A 199 -7.07 15.18 12.69
CA TRP A 199 -7.71 16.47 12.37
C TRP A 199 -9.22 16.48 12.05
N SER A 200 -10.04 15.66 12.72
CA SER A 200 -11.46 16.04 12.85
C SER A 200 -11.55 17.17 13.87
N SER A 201 -11.71 18.42 13.41
CA SER A 201 -12.10 19.54 14.27
C SER A 201 -13.57 19.46 14.71
N SER A 202 -14.33 18.46 14.23
CA SER A 202 -15.70 18.20 14.64
C SER A 202 -15.74 17.12 15.72
N PRO A 203 -16.14 17.45 16.95
CA PRO A 203 -16.32 16.48 18.04
C PRO A 203 -17.57 15.60 17.87
N ALA A 204 -18.38 15.84 16.85
CA ALA A 204 -19.72 15.26 16.72
C ALA A 204 -19.75 13.89 16.02
N SER A 205 -18.63 13.41 15.43
CA SER A 205 -18.62 12.08 14.82
C SER A 205 -18.31 11.03 15.88
N ARG A 206 -19.31 10.19 16.17
CA ARG A 206 -19.34 9.11 17.18
C ARG A 206 -18.36 7.95 16.94
N SER A 207 -17.22 8.20 16.31
CA SER A 207 -16.51 7.16 15.58
C SER A 207 -15.25 6.69 16.32
N ARG A 208 -15.09 5.36 16.37
CA ARG A 208 -13.97 4.66 17.02
C ARG A 208 -12.67 4.91 16.27
N TYR A 209 -11.59 5.01 17.04
CA TYR A 209 -10.24 5.22 16.54
C TYR A 209 -9.72 3.99 15.79
N ARG A 210 -9.55 4.10 14.47
CA ARG A 210 -9.07 3.00 13.61
C ARG A 210 -7.56 2.80 13.69
N ARG A 211 -7.02 2.51 14.87
CA ARG A 211 -5.57 2.55 15.15
C ARG A 211 -4.82 1.34 14.59
N SER A 212 -5.48 0.20 14.49
CA SER A 212 -4.82 -1.01 13.99
C SER A 212 -4.56 -0.96 12.49
N ILE A 213 -5.30 -0.12 11.75
CA ILE A 213 -5.09 0.05 10.30
C ILE A 213 -3.64 0.51 10.05
N PRO A 214 -2.87 -0.22 9.23
CA PRO A 214 -1.51 0.15 8.90
C PRO A 214 -1.45 1.55 8.29
N ALA A 215 -0.43 2.31 8.68
CA ALA A 215 -0.17 3.60 8.09
C ALA A 215 0.47 3.41 6.70
N ASN A 216 0.00 4.15 5.68
CA ASN A 216 0.41 3.94 4.29
C ASN A 216 1.94 3.87 4.08
N GLY A 217 2.42 2.70 3.69
CA GLY A 217 3.82 2.48 3.31
C GLY A 217 4.06 2.42 1.79
N MET A 218 3.07 2.71 0.94
CA MET A 218 3.13 2.44 -0.51
C MET A 218 4.16 3.29 -1.30
N ARG A 219 4.89 4.17 -0.62
CA ARG A 219 6.04 4.88 -1.21
C ARG A 219 7.37 4.14 -1.03
N TYR A 220 7.43 3.15 -0.14
CA TYR A 220 8.65 2.42 0.14
C TYR A 220 8.94 1.36 -0.92
N THR A 221 10.23 1.16 -1.16
CA THR A 221 10.76 0.23 -2.16
C THR A 221 10.32 -1.20 -1.94
N CYS A 222 10.29 -1.65 -0.69
CA CYS A 222 10.15 -3.06 -0.33
C CYS A 222 9.09 -3.25 0.76
N PHE A 223 8.40 -4.38 0.69
CA PHE A 223 7.57 -4.87 1.78
C PHE A 223 7.67 -6.38 1.91
N GLN A 224 7.45 -6.85 3.12
CA GLN A 224 7.37 -8.26 3.48
C GLN A 224 5.92 -8.63 3.79
N ARG A 225 5.52 -9.84 3.42
CA ARG A 225 4.19 -10.36 3.74
C ARG A 225 4.26 -11.18 5.01
N VAL A 226 3.60 -10.70 6.05
CA VAL A 226 3.32 -11.49 7.24
C VAL A 226 1.97 -12.19 7.02
N PRO A 227 1.90 -13.54 7.05
CA PRO A 227 0.68 -14.28 6.70
C PRO A 227 -0.55 -13.91 7.52
N GLN A 228 -0.36 -13.49 8.77
CA GLN A 228 -1.42 -13.00 9.64
C GLN A 228 -0.90 -11.81 10.42
N ASP A 229 -1.66 -10.72 10.44
CA ASP A 229 -1.32 -9.59 11.31
C ASP A 229 -1.33 -10.04 12.79
N PRO A 230 -0.19 -9.95 13.50
CA PRO A 230 -0.09 -10.43 14.87
C PRO A 230 -0.74 -9.49 15.89
N ARG A 231 -1.19 -8.31 15.47
CA ARG A 231 -1.71 -7.26 16.36
C ARG A 231 -3.18 -7.50 16.73
N PRO A 232 -3.68 -6.95 17.86
CA PRO A 232 -5.09 -7.01 18.23
C PRO A 232 -5.94 -6.06 17.35
N ILE A 233 -6.32 -6.51 16.16
CA ILE A 233 -6.96 -5.66 15.13
C ILE A 233 -8.49 -5.78 15.04
N GLN A 234 -9.09 -6.74 15.74
CA GLN A 234 -10.47 -7.18 15.52
C GLN A 234 -11.52 -6.06 15.59
N GLN A 235 -11.30 -5.07 16.45
CA GLN A 235 -12.24 -3.96 16.65
C GLN A 235 -12.35 -3.03 15.42
N ASP A 236 -11.32 -3.01 14.57
CA ASP A 236 -11.23 -2.13 13.39
C ASP A 236 -11.56 -2.84 12.08
N LEU A 237 -11.83 -4.15 12.09
CA LEU A 237 -12.18 -4.90 10.88
C LEU A 237 -13.61 -4.61 10.38
N ARG A 238 -14.43 -3.90 11.15
CA ARG A 238 -15.77 -3.49 10.73
C ARG A 238 -15.81 -2.00 10.39
N HIS A 239 -16.16 -1.69 9.14
CA HIS A 239 -16.18 -0.33 8.62
C HIS A 239 -17.60 0.10 8.23
N ASP A 240 -18.13 1.10 8.92
CA ASP A 240 -19.40 1.75 8.58
C ASP A 240 -19.14 3.02 7.75
N PHE A 241 -19.63 3.00 6.51
CA PHE A 241 -19.61 4.05 5.50
C PHE A 241 -20.82 5.00 5.59
N ALA A 242 -21.93 4.63 6.26
CA ALA A 242 -23.09 5.52 6.41
C ALA A 242 -22.76 6.72 7.29
N GLN A 243 -22.04 6.50 8.39
CA GLN A 243 -21.58 7.56 9.30
C GLN A 243 -20.65 8.58 8.63
N ILE A 244 -19.99 8.20 7.54
CA ILE A 244 -19.03 9.03 6.81
C ILE A 244 -19.75 9.95 5.81
N ARG A 245 -20.95 9.57 5.34
CA ARG A 245 -21.76 10.36 4.40
C ARG A 245 -22.41 11.59 5.06
N GLU A 246 -22.69 11.55 6.36
CA GLU A 246 -23.46 12.59 7.07
C GLU A 246 -22.64 13.86 7.41
N THR A 247 -21.30 13.82 7.42
CA THR A 247 -20.47 14.94 7.91
C THR A 247 -20.10 15.99 6.85
N GLY A 248 -20.67 15.92 5.64
CA GLY A 248 -20.78 17.05 4.70
C GLY A 248 -19.50 17.69 4.14
N SER A 249 -18.29 17.22 4.44
CA SER A 249 -17.06 17.73 3.80
C SER A 249 -16.70 16.91 2.56
N ASP A 250 -16.84 17.51 1.38
CA ASP A 250 -16.60 17.00 0.02
C ASP A 250 -15.19 16.43 -0.30
N PHE A 251 -14.30 16.21 0.68
CA PHE A 251 -12.92 15.79 0.44
C PHE A 251 -12.65 14.31 0.76
N GLU A 252 -13.35 13.47 -0.01
CA GLU A 252 -13.02 12.07 -0.31
C GLU A 252 -13.78 11.02 0.50
N GLN A 253 -15.02 10.80 0.08
CA GLN A 253 -15.79 9.60 0.34
C GLN A 253 -14.88 8.38 0.20
N LEU A 254 -14.75 7.58 1.28
CA LEU A 254 -14.15 6.25 1.19
C LEU A 254 -14.95 5.50 0.13
N LEU A 255 -14.31 5.29 -1.01
CA LEU A 255 -14.98 4.66 -2.10
C LEU A 255 -15.21 3.21 -1.75
N ASP A 256 -16.45 2.81 -1.89
CA ASP A 256 -16.77 1.42 -2.03
C ASP A 256 -15.96 0.85 -3.21
N ILE A 257 -15.04 -0.08 -2.91
CA ILE A 257 -14.22 -0.76 -3.93
C ILE A 257 -14.98 -1.91 -4.59
N ARG A 258 -16.14 -2.30 -4.04
CA ARG A 258 -16.99 -3.38 -4.57
C ARG A 258 -17.35 -3.19 -6.03
N PRO A 259 -17.80 -2.01 -6.50
CA PRO A 259 -18.11 -1.79 -7.92
C PRO A 259 -16.90 -2.04 -8.83
N SER A 260 -15.71 -1.56 -8.47
CA SER A 260 -14.49 -1.74 -9.27
C SER A 260 -14.06 -3.21 -9.36
N ALA A 261 -14.05 -3.90 -8.22
CA ALA A 261 -13.74 -5.32 -8.17
C ALA A 261 -14.80 -6.14 -8.95
N SER A 262 -16.08 -5.82 -8.80
CA SER A 262 -17.17 -6.43 -9.56
C SER A 262 -17.03 -6.20 -11.06
N THR A 263 -16.75 -4.97 -11.51
CA THR A 263 -16.53 -4.66 -12.93
C THR A 263 -15.34 -5.44 -13.48
N TRP A 264 -14.22 -5.50 -12.74
CA TRP A 264 -13.05 -6.28 -13.17
C TRP A 264 -13.38 -7.78 -13.32
N ILE A 265 -14.03 -8.36 -12.33
CA ILE A 265 -14.44 -9.78 -12.35
C ILE A 265 -15.40 -10.03 -13.51
N HIS A 266 -16.36 -9.12 -13.74
CA HIS A 266 -17.28 -9.19 -14.87
C HIS A 266 -16.52 -9.15 -16.20
N LEU A 267 -15.56 -8.22 -16.37
CA LEU A 267 -14.75 -8.13 -17.59
C LEU A 267 -13.99 -9.43 -17.88
N ARG A 268 -13.34 -10.02 -16.87
CA ARG A 268 -12.64 -11.32 -17.05
C ARG A 268 -13.60 -12.42 -17.51
N ARG A 269 -14.80 -12.49 -16.94
CA ARG A 269 -15.84 -13.46 -17.31
C ARG A 269 -16.35 -13.22 -18.73
N THR A 270 -16.74 -11.99 -19.05
CA THR A 270 -17.27 -11.60 -20.37
C THR A 270 -16.24 -11.85 -21.48
N TRP A 271 -14.96 -11.63 -21.19
CA TRP A 271 -13.86 -11.88 -22.14
C TRP A 271 -13.35 -13.32 -22.11
N LYS A 272 -13.95 -14.19 -21.29
CA LYS A 272 -13.64 -15.62 -21.17
C LYS A 272 -12.18 -15.91 -20.86
N LEU A 273 -11.54 -15.06 -20.05
CA LEU A 273 -10.13 -15.24 -19.66
C LEU A 273 -10.00 -16.44 -18.72
N GLN A 274 -9.34 -17.51 -19.18
CA GLN A 274 -9.18 -18.77 -18.43
C GLN A 274 -7.94 -18.81 -17.54
N SER A 275 -7.05 -17.82 -17.65
CA SER A 275 -5.81 -17.84 -16.88
C SER A 275 -6.09 -17.68 -15.38
N PRO A 276 -5.35 -18.41 -14.52
CA PRO A 276 -5.46 -18.24 -13.07
C PRO A 276 -5.00 -16.83 -12.71
N CYS A 277 -5.85 -16.10 -12.00
CA CYS A 277 -5.56 -14.76 -11.50
C CYS A 277 -6.15 -14.63 -10.10
N GLU A 278 -5.27 -14.39 -9.14
CA GLU A 278 -5.65 -14.09 -7.78
C GLU A 278 -6.23 -12.67 -7.71
N HIS A 279 -7.32 -12.51 -6.98
CA HIS A 279 -7.97 -11.22 -6.77
C HIS A 279 -7.94 -10.90 -5.29
N LYS A 280 -7.41 -9.73 -4.97
CA LYS A 280 -7.20 -9.27 -3.60
C LYS A 280 -7.76 -7.87 -3.47
N PHE A 281 -8.04 -7.46 -2.24
CA PHE A 281 -8.03 -6.05 -1.94
C PHE A 281 -7.07 -5.76 -0.79
N SER A 282 -6.56 -4.54 -0.77
CA SER A 282 -5.67 -4.06 0.24
C SER A 282 -6.32 -2.88 0.96
N LEU A 283 -6.12 -2.81 2.28
CA LEU A 283 -6.62 -1.75 3.12
C LEU A 283 -5.44 -1.06 3.81
N THR A 284 -5.32 0.25 3.62
CA THR A 284 -4.27 1.06 4.21
C THR A 284 -4.85 2.36 4.76
N SER A 285 -4.14 3.03 5.66
CA SER A 285 -4.45 4.41 5.95
C SER A 285 -4.25 5.29 4.72
N ARG A 286 -4.94 6.42 4.69
CA ARG A 286 -4.65 7.51 3.79
C ARG A 286 -3.64 8.42 4.48
N MET A 287 -2.44 8.56 3.90
CA MET A 287 -1.48 9.55 4.36
C MET A 287 -1.64 10.86 3.58
N ARG A 288 -1.76 11.97 4.29
CA ARG A 288 -1.91 13.31 3.70
C ARG A 288 -0.59 14.02 3.39
N PHE A 289 0.54 13.50 3.86
CA PHE A 289 1.83 14.17 3.77
C PHE A 289 2.85 13.34 2.98
N SER A 290 3.67 14.02 2.19
CA SER A 290 4.88 13.48 1.57
C SER A 290 5.93 13.33 2.67
N TYR A 291 5.94 12.19 3.32
CA TYR A 291 6.84 11.97 4.43
C TYR A 291 8.10 11.27 3.96
N ASP A 292 9.20 12.01 4.13
CA ASP A 292 10.54 11.43 4.22
C ASP A 292 10.63 10.46 5.41
N ARG A 293 11.72 9.71 5.47
CA ARG A 293 12.04 8.77 6.56
C ARG A 293 11.81 9.37 7.95
N SER A 294 12.27 10.60 8.18
CA SER A 294 12.19 11.30 9.46
C SER A 294 10.76 11.43 9.97
N SER A 295 9.85 11.73 9.06
CA SER A 295 8.45 11.94 9.41
C SER A 295 7.71 10.65 9.73
N ILE A 296 8.08 9.53 9.09
CA ILE A 296 7.50 8.22 9.40
C ILE A 296 8.06 7.66 10.71
N LEU A 297 9.35 7.87 10.99
CA LEU A 297 9.91 7.61 12.31
C LEU A 297 9.22 8.46 13.39
N TRP A 298 8.88 9.71 13.09
CA TRP A 298 8.12 10.56 14.00
C TRP A 298 6.72 10.00 14.26
N ILE A 299 6.02 9.52 13.22
CA ILE A 299 4.73 8.81 13.37
C ILE A 299 4.92 7.63 14.30
N LEU A 300 5.82 6.68 13.99
CA LEU A 300 6.02 5.48 14.81
C LEU A 300 6.29 5.80 16.29
N LYS A 301 7.08 6.84 16.57
CA LYS A 301 7.41 7.26 17.95
C LYS A 301 6.26 8.02 18.63
N SER A 302 5.56 8.86 17.89
CA SER A 302 4.61 9.82 18.47
C SER A 302 3.15 9.37 18.38
N ASP A 303 2.81 8.37 17.55
CA ASP A 303 1.42 8.04 17.24
C ASP A 303 0.63 7.75 18.51
N ASN A 304 1.13 6.84 19.35
CA ASN A 304 0.49 6.51 20.63
C ASN A 304 0.29 7.73 21.54
N ARG A 305 1.27 8.63 21.58
CA ARG A 305 1.18 9.88 22.36
C ARG A 305 0.16 10.85 21.78
N VAL A 306 0.14 11.02 20.46
CA VAL A 306 -0.84 11.87 19.74
C VAL A 306 -2.26 11.33 19.96
N TRP A 307 -2.42 10.02 19.94
CA TRP A 307 -3.69 9.35 20.25
C TRP A 307 -4.13 9.57 21.70
N GLN A 308 -3.24 9.37 22.67
CA GLN A 308 -3.53 9.61 24.09
C GLN A 308 -3.92 11.07 24.34
N ASN A 309 -3.20 12.03 23.76
CA ASN A 309 -3.50 13.46 23.90
C ASN A 309 -4.84 13.85 23.27
N SER A 310 -5.16 13.29 22.11
CA SER A 310 -6.44 13.51 21.43
C SER A 310 -7.61 13.03 22.29
N LEU A 311 -7.50 11.83 22.87
CA LEU A 311 -8.50 11.30 23.78
C LEU A 311 -8.68 12.15 25.03
N ILE A 312 -7.59 12.52 25.71
CA ILE A 312 -7.64 13.39 26.90
C ILE A 312 -8.37 14.69 26.58
N SER A 313 -8.10 15.27 25.41
CA SER A 313 -8.73 16.51 24.95
C SER A 313 -10.23 16.36 24.75
N ILE A 314 -10.69 15.26 24.13
CA ILE A 314 -12.12 14.95 23.97
C ILE A 314 -12.79 14.68 25.34
N LYS A 315 -12.10 13.95 26.25
CA LYS A 315 -12.61 13.70 27.61
C LYS A 315 -12.84 15.01 28.36
N ARG A 316 -11.86 15.92 28.31
CA ARG A 316 -11.95 17.25 28.93
C ARG A 316 -13.04 18.11 28.34
N ALA A 317 -13.33 17.94 27.05
CA ALA A 317 -14.39 18.69 26.38
C ALA A 317 -15.81 18.17 26.71
N GLY A 318 -15.94 17.08 27.50
CA GLY A 318 -17.24 16.54 27.90
C GLY A 318 -18.02 15.87 26.76
N LEU A 319 -17.33 15.51 25.68
CA LEU A 319 -17.94 15.05 24.43
C LEU A 319 -18.00 13.51 24.30
N ILE A 320 -17.66 12.77 25.35
CA ILE A 320 -17.70 11.29 25.36
C ILE A 320 -19.12 10.78 25.63
N PRO A 321 -19.75 10.00 24.74
CA PRO A 321 -20.89 9.16 25.07
C PRO A 321 -20.44 7.90 25.84
N LYS A 322 -21.31 7.34 26.70
CA LYS A 322 -21.08 6.07 27.42
C LYS A 322 -20.65 4.95 26.45
N GLY A 323 -19.42 4.48 26.59
CA GLY A 323 -18.89 3.31 25.87
C GLY A 323 -17.46 3.42 25.32
N GLU A 324 -16.72 4.50 25.59
CA GLU A 324 -15.40 4.73 24.97
C GLU A 324 -14.19 4.21 25.76
N GLU A 325 -13.15 3.89 24.99
CA GLU A 325 -11.88 3.31 25.40
C GLU A 325 -11.30 3.90 26.70
N THR A 326 -11.02 3.01 27.64
CA THR A 326 -10.32 3.34 28.88
C THR A 326 -8.84 3.64 28.62
N PHE A 327 -8.16 4.34 29.55
CA PHE A 327 -6.71 4.55 29.47
C PHE A 327 -5.94 3.22 29.39
N GLU A 328 -6.49 2.15 29.97
CA GLU A 328 -5.93 0.80 29.88
C GLU A 328 -6.08 0.20 28.48
N GLU A 329 -7.20 0.44 27.79
CA GLU A 329 -7.35 0.05 26.37
C GLU A 329 -6.33 0.75 25.46
N LEU A 330 -5.84 1.95 25.85
CA LEU A 330 -4.75 2.65 25.13
C LEU A 330 -3.39 2.02 25.32
N LYS A 331 -3.13 1.44 26.51
CA LYS A 331 -1.88 0.71 26.75
C LYS A 331 -1.84 -0.61 25.98
N THR A 332 -3.00 -1.22 25.76
CA THR A 332 -3.15 -2.45 24.96
C THR A 332 -3.39 -2.17 23.48
N ALA A 333 -3.41 -0.90 23.06
CA ALA A 333 -3.67 -0.54 21.68
C ALA A 333 -2.56 -1.08 20.76
N PRO A 334 -2.92 -1.57 19.57
CA PRO A 334 -1.93 -2.08 18.64
C PRO A 334 -0.98 -0.97 18.21
N GLN A 335 0.32 -1.26 18.21
CA GLN A 335 1.31 -0.35 17.64
C GLN A 335 1.07 -0.15 16.14
N THR A 336 1.43 1.04 15.67
CA THR A 336 1.30 1.40 14.27
C THR A 336 2.29 0.62 13.42
N ALA A 337 1.79 -0.12 12.45
CA ALA A 337 2.59 -0.73 11.40
C ALA A 337 2.62 0.21 10.19
N ILE A 338 3.76 0.28 9.50
CA ILE A 338 3.86 0.97 8.20
C ILE A 338 3.67 -0.06 7.10
N GLY A 339 2.66 0.12 6.26
CA GLY A 339 2.28 -0.90 5.30
C GLY A 339 0.80 -0.88 4.96
N PHE A 340 0.25 -2.07 4.78
CA PHE A 340 -1.16 -2.28 4.40
C PHE A 340 -1.61 -3.70 4.73
N TRP A 341 -2.92 -3.86 4.97
CA TRP A 341 -3.54 -5.16 5.04
C TRP A 341 -3.84 -5.69 3.64
N ILE A 342 -3.86 -7.01 3.51
CA ILE A 342 -4.25 -7.73 2.29
C ILE A 342 -5.32 -8.75 2.64
N PHE A 343 -6.42 -8.72 1.90
CA PHE A 343 -7.55 -9.63 2.03
C PHE A 343 -7.85 -10.30 0.68
N PRO A 344 -8.43 -11.51 0.69
CA PRO A 344 -9.03 -12.06 -0.52
C PRO A 344 -10.18 -11.15 -1.00
N VAL A 345 -10.41 -11.08 -2.30
CA VAL A 345 -11.51 -10.25 -2.85
C VAL A 345 -12.89 -10.69 -2.35
N ASP A 346 -13.06 -11.97 -1.99
CA ASP A 346 -14.31 -12.53 -1.49
C ASP A 346 -14.77 -11.89 -0.17
N ALA A 347 -13.82 -11.32 0.59
CA ALA A 347 -14.13 -10.58 1.81
C ALA A 347 -14.91 -9.28 1.54
N LEU A 348 -15.02 -8.85 0.28
CA LEU A 348 -15.90 -7.76 -0.13
C LEU A 348 -17.38 -8.17 -0.26
N GLY A 349 -17.70 -9.47 -0.13
CA GLY A 349 -19.08 -9.97 -0.24
C GLY A 349 -19.63 -9.85 -1.67
N LEU A 350 -18.77 -9.94 -2.69
CA LEU A 350 -19.09 -9.66 -4.09
C LEU A 350 -19.87 -10.73 -4.82
N THR A 351 -20.31 -11.80 -4.16
CA THR A 351 -21.09 -12.89 -4.78
C THR A 351 -22.41 -12.35 -5.34
N PRO A 352 -22.59 -12.26 -6.68
CA PRO A 352 -23.88 -12.00 -7.27
C PRO A 352 -24.68 -13.31 -7.34
N PRO A 353 -26.01 -13.29 -7.28
CA PRO A 353 -26.83 -14.42 -7.71
C PRO A 353 -26.49 -14.77 -9.18
N GLU A 354 -26.46 -16.06 -9.51
CA GLU A 354 -26.26 -16.51 -10.89
C GLU A 354 -27.28 -15.84 -11.82
N GLY A 355 -26.80 -15.21 -12.91
CA GLY A 355 -27.65 -14.62 -13.96
C GLY A 355 -27.89 -13.10 -13.87
N ALA A 356 -27.39 -12.39 -12.85
CA ALA A 356 -27.55 -10.93 -12.76
C ALA A 356 -26.41 -10.16 -13.50
N PRO A 357 -26.73 -9.08 -14.24
CA PRO A 357 -25.73 -8.19 -14.83
C PRO A 357 -25.08 -7.35 -13.73
N GLY A 358 -23.96 -7.84 -13.18
CA GLY A 358 -23.19 -7.13 -12.17
C GLY A 358 -23.85 -7.10 -10.77
N TYR A 359 -23.08 -6.61 -9.81
CA TYR A 359 -23.53 -6.38 -8.43
C TYR A 359 -24.73 -5.41 -8.41
N THR A 360 -25.92 -5.92 -8.11
CA THR A 360 -27.13 -5.12 -7.81
C THR A 360 -27.27 -4.84 -6.32
N GLY A 361 -26.26 -5.18 -5.51
CA GLY A 361 -26.38 -5.17 -4.06
C GLY A 361 -26.72 -3.77 -3.58
N GLU A 362 -27.82 -3.66 -2.83
CA GLU A 362 -28.03 -2.53 -1.93
C GLU A 362 -26.67 -2.23 -1.29
N GLU A 363 -26.22 -0.98 -1.42
CA GLU A 363 -24.95 -0.54 -0.83
C GLU A 363 -25.04 -0.82 0.67
N SER A 364 -24.60 -2.01 1.12
CA SER A 364 -24.42 -2.23 2.55
C SER A 364 -23.41 -1.18 2.94
N ALA A 365 -23.89 -0.18 3.67
CA ALA A 365 -23.08 0.87 4.18
C ALA A 365 -22.04 0.31 5.16
N VAL A 366 -22.05 -0.98 5.49
CA VAL A 366 -21.05 -1.63 6.31
C VAL A 366 -20.24 -2.63 5.48
N LEU A 367 -18.92 -2.53 5.57
CA LEU A 367 -17.96 -3.58 5.19
C LEU A 367 -17.49 -4.26 6.48
N ASP A 368 -17.90 -5.51 6.68
CA ASP A 368 -17.53 -6.29 7.85
C ASP A 368 -16.50 -7.36 7.48
N LEU A 369 -15.25 -7.16 7.92
CA LEU A 369 -14.13 -8.05 7.65
C LEU A 369 -13.79 -8.94 8.85
N THR A 370 -14.62 -8.96 9.90
CA THR A 370 -14.34 -9.70 11.16
C THR A 370 -14.24 -11.21 10.99
N ALA A 371 -14.79 -11.75 9.90
CA ALA A 371 -14.65 -13.17 9.53
C ALA A 371 -13.27 -13.52 8.95
N TYR A 372 -12.41 -12.52 8.71
CA TYR A 372 -11.12 -12.69 8.05
C TYR A 372 -9.97 -12.26 8.97
N HIS A 373 -8.82 -12.92 8.80
CA HIS A 373 -7.54 -12.45 9.31
C HIS A 373 -6.68 -11.99 8.14
N PRO A 374 -6.40 -10.68 8.00
CA PRO A 374 -5.59 -10.17 6.91
C PRO A 374 -4.14 -10.60 7.03
N GLU A 375 -3.50 -10.73 5.88
CA GLU A 375 -2.05 -10.63 5.82
C GLU A 375 -1.62 -9.18 6.03
N LEU A 376 -0.45 -8.96 6.61
CA LEU A 376 0.16 -7.65 6.77
C LEU A 376 1.32 -7.52 5.77
N GLY A 377 1.17 -6.63 4.80
CA GLY A 377 2.29 -6.13 3.99
C GLY A 377 3.04 -5.08 4.79
N LEU A 378 4.10 -5.47 5.48
CA LEU A 378 4.93 -4.59 6.30
C LEU A 378 6.04 -3.98 5.44
N CYS A 379 6.09 -2.66 5.36
CA CYS A 379 7.09 -1.95 4.55
C CYS A 379 8.41 -1.77 5.30
N ASP A 380 9.51 -1.94 4.58
CA ASP A 380 10.86 -1.68 5.10
C ASP A 380 11.09 -0.17 5.14
N ILE A 381 11.37 0.34 6.33
CA ILE A 381 11.70 1.74 6.57
C ILE A 381 13.24 1.80 6.61
N ASP A 382 13.89 1.83 5.45
CA ASP A 382 15.35 1.93 5.29
C ASP A 382 15.89 3.36 5.27
#